data_AF-A0A0N1C2I0-F1
#
_entry.id   AF-A0A0N1C2I0-F1
#
_cell.length_a   1.000
_cell.length_b   1.000
_cell.length_c   1.000
_cell.angle_alpha   90.00
_cell.angle_beta   90.00
_cell.angle_gamma   90.00
#
_symmetry.space_group_name_H-M   'P 1'
#
loop_
_entity.id
_entity.type
_entity.pdbx_description
1 polymer ?
#
loop_
_entity_poly.entity_id
_entity_poly.type
_entity_poly.pdbx_seq_one_letter_code
_entity_poly.pdbx_strand_id
1 'polypeptide(L)' 'MAVLFIFFAIALGAAAAIFSNAHGQLYYGTSWAVSACETAPLFCGHPEYLAYAAGGCLVLGLGAALGGALSS' A
#
# COMPACT_ATOMS: atom_id res chain seq x y z
N MET A 1 19.01 -4.33 -0.47
CA MET A 1 18.03 -4.09 0.61
C MET A 1 17.11 -2.91 0.31
N ALA A 2 17.62 -1.72 -0.01
CA ALA A 2 16.79 -0.54 -0.33
C ALA A 2 15.75 -0.77 -1.44
N VAL A 3 16.12 -1.46 -2.52
CA VAL A 3 15.22 -1.81 -3.62
C VAL A 3 14.02 -2.66 -3.16
N LEU A 4 14.21 -3.58 -2.21
CA LEU A 4 13.11 -4.41 -1.69
C LEU A 4 12.09 -3.56 -0.91
N PHE A 5 12.56 -2.57 -0.14
CA PHE A 5 11.69 -1.63 0.57
C PHE A 5 10.90 -0.74 -0.39
N ILE A 6 11.51 -0.32 -1.51
CA ILE A 6 10.84 0.45 -2.56
C ILE A 6 9.76 -0.42 -3.25
N PHE A 7 10.06 -1.67 -3.58
CA PHE A 7 9.07 -2.61 -4.14
C PHE A 7 7.92 -2.87 -3.16
N PHE A 8 8.22 -3.05 -1.87
CA PHE A 8 7.19 -3.20 -0.84
C PHE A 8 6.32 -1.95 -0.76
N ALA A 9 6.92 -0.75 -0.78
CA ALA A 9 6.17 0.50 -0.78
C ALA A 9 5.22 0.62 -1.98
N ILE A 10 5.66 0.23 -3.17
CA ILE A 10 4.82 0.22 -4.38
C ILE A 10 3.70 -0.81 -4.24
N ALA A 11 3.98 -2.02 -3.77
CA ALA A 11 2.98 -3.07 -3.59
C ALA A 11 1.90 -2.68 -2.55
N LEU A 12 2.31 -2.09 -1.41
CA LEU A 12 1.38 -1.61 -0.39
C LEU A 12 0.58 -0.40 -0.88
N GLY A 13 1.20 0.52 -1.61
CA GLY A 13 0.51 1.66 -2.20
C GLY A 13 -0.52 1.24 -3.26
N ALA A 14 -0.18 0.27 -4.11
CA ALA A 14 -1.09 -0.31 -5.08
C ALA A 14 -2.26 -1.03 -4.39
N ALA A 15 -1.99 -1.81 -3.33
CA ALA A 15 -3.03 -2.44 -2.53
C ALA A 15 -3.96 -1.39 -1.90
N ALA A 16 -3.42 -0.30 -1.32
CA ALA A 16 -4.23 0.79 -0.76
C ALA A 16 -5.19 1.38 -1.80
N ALA A 17 -4.72 1.61 -3.03
CA ALA A 17 -5.53 2.12 -4.13
C ALA A 17 -6.64 1.13 -4.52
N ILE A 18 -6.34 -0.17 -4.57
CA ILE A 18 -7.32 -1.22 -4.85
C ILE A 18 -8.38 -1.27 -3.76
N PHE A 19 -8.00 -1.25 -2.49
CA PHE A 19 -8.94 -1.25 -1.35
C PHE A 19 -9.79 0.02 -1.29
N SER A 20 -9.21 1.19 -1.60
CA SER A 20 -9.98 2.45 -1.70
C SER A 20 -11.03 2.38 -2.82
N ASN A 21 -10.67 1.84 -3.97
CA ASN A 21 -11.62 1.68 -5.08
C ASN A 21 -12.67 0.60 -4.77
N ALA A 22 -12.27 -0.51 -4.15
CA ALA A 22 -13.18 -1.54 -3.67
C ALA A 22 -14.18 -0.96 -2.67
N HIS A 23 -13.74 -0.14 -1.71
CA HIS A 23 -14.64 0.49 -0.74
C HIS A 23 -15.69 1.38 -1.44
N GLY A 24 -15.28 2.16 -2.44
CA GLY A 24 -16.21 2.94 -3.26
C GLY A 24 -17.19 2.07 -4.06
N GLN A 25 -16.78 0.87 -4.47
CA GLN A 25 -17.59 -0.05 -5.26
C GLN A 25 -18.45 -1.03 -4.45
N LEU A 26 -18.25 -1.11 -3.12
CA LEU A 26 -19.15 -1.86 -2.22
C LEU A 26 -20.59 -1.38 -2.34
N TYR A 27 -20.80 -0.08 -2.52
CA TYR A 27 -22.13 0.50 -2.72
C TYR A 27 -22.85 -0.03 -3.97
N TYR A 28 -22.09 -0.42 -4.99
CA TYR A 28 -22.61 -1.00 -6.23
C TYR A 28 -22.72 -2.53 -6.16
N GLY A 29 -22.33 -3.16 -5.05
CA GLY A 29 -22.44 -4.60 -4.83
C GLY A 29 -21.54 -5.44 -5.73
N THR A 30 -20.39 -4.89 -6.16
CA THR A 30 -19.49 -5.62 -7.06
C THR A 30 -18.83 -6.78 -6.31
N SER A 31 -18.93 -8.00 -6.86
CA SER A 31 -18.52 -9.23 -6.18
C SER A 31 -17.03 -9.25 -5.81
N TRP A 32 -16.17 -8.63 -6.63
CA TRP A 32 -14.74 -8.52 -6.36
C TRP A 32 -14.45 -7.55 -5.21
N ALA A 33 -15.20 -6.45 -5.10
CA ALA A 33 -15.04 -5.50 -4.01
C ALA A 33 -15.51 -6.11 -2.68
N VAL A 34 -16.65 -6.82 -2.70
CA VAL A 34 -17.15 -7.56 -1.53
C VAL A 34 -16.12 -8.61 -1.09
N SER A 35 -15.58 -9.42 -2.01
CA SER A 35 -14.60 -10.45 -1.67
C SER A 35 -13.28 -9.87 -1.14
N ALA A 36 -12.76 -8.79 -1.73
CA ALA A 36 -11.57 -8.10 -1.23
C ALA A 36 -11.81 -7.54 0.19
N CYS A 37 -12.99 -6.96 0.41
CA CYS A 37 -13.38 -6.35 1.67
C CYS A 37 -13.65 -7.39 2.77
N GLU A 38 -14.24 -8.54 2.44
CA GLU A 38 -14.41 -9.66 3.38
C GLU A 38 -13.09 -10.33 3.76
N THR A 39 -12.16 -10.43 2.80
CA THR A 39 -10.84 -11.03 3.06
C THR A 39 -10.01 -10.14 4.00
N ALA A 40 -10.16 -8.83 3.89
CA ALA A 40 -9.44 -7.86 4.71
C ALA A 40 -10.33 -6.66 5.12
N PRO A 41 -11.23 -6.84 6.10
CA PRO A 41 -12.19 -5.82 6.49
C PRO A 41 -11.52 -4.56 7.04
N LEU A 42 -10.38 -4.74 7.70
CA LEU A 42 -9.59 -3.67 8.31
C LEU A 42 -9.05 -2.68 7.27
N PHE A 43 -8.49 -3.18 6.18
CA PHE A 43 -7.95 -2.35 5.09
C PHE A 43 -9.03 -1.75 4.21
N CYS A 44 -10.19 -2.39 4.17
CA CYS A 44 -11.31 -1.90 3.41
C CYS A 44 -11.95 -0.69 4.08
N GLY A 45 -12.17 -0.72 5.41
CA GLY A 45 -12.68 0.43 6.16
C GLY A 45 -11.67 1.56 6.33
N HIS A 46 -10.38 1.22 6.34
CA HIS A 46 -9.29 2.16 6.58
C HIS A 46 -8.12 1.95 5.61
N PRO A 47 -8.28 2.30 4.31
CA PRO A 47 -7.22 2.16 3.31
C PRO A 47 -5.99 3.02 3.63
N GLU A 48 -6.13 4.04 4.48
CA GLU A 48 -5.06 4.91 4.95
C GLU A 48 -3.95 4.16 5.70
N TYR A 49 -4.25 3.02 6.36
CA TYR A 49 -3.22 2.24 7.06
C TYR A 49 -2.20 1.64 6.09
N LEU A 50 -2.66 1.16 4.93
CA LEU A 50 -1.78 0.66 3.87
C LEU A 50 -0.97 1.79 3.25
N ALA A 51 -1.56 2.97 3.06
CA ALA A 51 -0.84 4.14 2.57
C ALA A 51 0.24 4.61 3.57
N TYR A 52 -0.04 4.57 4.87
CA TYR A 52 0.92 4.89 5.92
C TYR A 52 2.09 3.90 5.95
N ALA A 53 1.78 2.61 5.87
CA ALA A 53 2.80 1.55 5.81
C ALA A 53 3.64 1.65 4.53
N ALA A 54 3.01 1.95 3.39
CA ALA A 54 3.70 2.22 2.12
C ALA A 54 4.65 3.41 2.25
N GLY A 55 4.19 4.52 2.83
CA GLY A 55 5.00 5.72 3.08
C GLY A 55 6.22 5.43 3.95
N GLY A 56 6.04 4.68 5.05
CA GLY A 56 7.15 4.26 5.91
C GLY A 56 8.20 3.42 5.19
N CYS A 57 7.76 2.43 4.38
CA CYS A 57 8.67 1.63 3.56
C CYS A 57 9.38 2.47 2.50
N LEU A 58 8.70 3.46 1.91
CA LEU A 58 9.27 4.33 0.89
C LEU A 58 10.35 5.23 1.48
N VAL A 59 10.10 5.86 2.64
CA VAL A 59 11.08 6.71 3.34
C VAL A 59 12.32 5.91 3.72
N LEU A 60 12.15 4.70 4.26
CA LEU A 60 13.28 3.83 4.62
C LEU A 60 14.06 3.37 3.38
N GLY A 61 13.35 2.99 2.32
CA GLY A 61 13.95 2.56 1.06
C GLY A 61 14.71 3.69 0.35
N LEU A 62 14.10 4.87 0.23
CA LEU A 62 14.73 6.03 -0.38
C LEU A 62 15.89 6.54 0.48
N GLY A 63 15.72 6.63 1.80
CA GLY A 63 16.77 7.07 2.72
C GLY A 63 18.00 6.17 2.67
N ALA A 64 17.81 4.84 2.63
CA ALA A 64 18.92 3.90 2.47
C ALA A 64 19.58 3.99 1.08
N ALA A 65 18.81 4.20 0.02
CA ALA A 65 19.35 4.38 -1.33
C ALA A 65 20.15 5.69 -1.47
N LEU A 66 19.60 6.80 -0.96
CA LEU A 66 20.24 8.12 -0.98
C LEU A 66 21.48 8.14 -0.10
N GLY A 67 21.41 7.56 1.11
CA GLY A 67 22.57 7.43 2.00
C GLY A 67 23.69 6.60 1.39
N GLY A 68 23.35 5.49 0.70
CA GLY A 68 24.32 4.70 -0.05
C GLY A 68 24.98 5.48 -1.18
N ALA A 69 24.21 6.25 -1.96
CA ALA A 69 24.71 7.06 -3.07
C ALA A 69 25.55 8.28 -2.63
N LEU A 70 25.30 8.83 -1.44
CA LEU A 70 26.07 9.94 -0.87
C LEU A 70 27.35 9.48 -0.17
N SER A 71 27.43 8.20 0.23
CA SER A 71 28.60 7.60 0.86
C SER A 71 29.62 7.00 -0.12
N SER A 72 29.26 6.92 -1.41
CA SER A 72 30.11 6.41 -2.52
C SER A 72 30.75 7.55 -3.30
#